data_AF-A0A518VC67-F1
#
_entry.id   AF-A0A518VC67-F1
#
_cell.length_a   1.000
_cell.length_b   1.000
_cell.length_c   1.000
_cell.angle_alpha   90.00
_cell.angle_beta   90.00
_cell.angle_gamma   90.00
#
_symmetry.space_group_name_H-M   'P 1'
#
loop_
_entity.id
_entity.type
_entity.pdbx_description
1 polymer ?
#
loop_
_entity_poly.entity_id
_entity_poly.type
_entity_poly.pdbx_seq_one_letter_code
_entity_poly.pdbx_strand_id
1 'polypeptide(L)'
;MYAHLSKSFVKVGDKVKANQVIGLQGSTGRSTGKHLHFEVRAKCSPSGGFGNDINPIEYLDKHYKKEQPIASPVTPIKNKEEEFMKFIMSEQGKSYAKEAINSLSKKGYLNSPSDWEKRVENGEIYQELPWMTLLLLDRISDHRE
;
A
#
# COMPACT_ATOMS: atom_id res chain seq x y z
N MET A 1 -5.37 14.69 3.60
CA MET A 1 -4.15 14.53 2.80
C MET A 1 -3.54 13.18 3.09
N TYR A 2 -2.92 12.57 2.09
CA TYR A 2 -2.05 11.39 2.23
C TYR A 2 -0.68 11.78 1.70
N ALA A 3 0.37 11.67 2.51
CA ALA A 3 1.73 12.08 2.14
C ALA A 3 2.78 11.03 2.52
N HIS A 4 4.02 11.28 2.09
CA HIS A 4 5.16 10.36 2.14
C HIS A 4 5.00 9.09 1.30
N LEU A 5 4.09 9.08 0.32
CA LEU A 5 3.84 7.92 -0.52
C LEU A 5 5.05 7.60 -1.42
N SER A 6 5.40 6.32 -1.55
CA SER A 6 6.40 5.87 -2.53
C SER A 6 5.86 5.91 -3.97
N LYS A 7 4.54 5.73 -4.12
CA LYS A 7 3.84 5.76 -5.41
C LYS A 7 2.38 6.20 -5.23
N SER A 8 1.90 7.05 -6.14
CA SER A 8 0.47 7.36 -6.28
C SER A 8 -0.13 6.55 -7.43
N PHE A 9 -1.32 6.00 -7.23
CA PHE A 9 -2.13 5.33 -8.27
C PHE A 9 -3.32 6.18 -8.73
N VAL A 10 -3.39 7.44 -8.29
CA VAL A 10 -4.44 8.38 -8.67
C VAL A 10 -3.83 9.64 -9.26
N LYS A 11 -4.59 10.27 -10.16
CA LYS A 11 -4.27 11.55 -10.78
C LYS A 11 -5.27 12.61 -10.33
N VAL A 12 -4.87 13.87 -10.47
CA VAL A 12 -5.77 15.01 -10.21
C VAL A 12 -6.99 14.89 -11.11
N GLY A 13 -8.18 14.94 -10.52
CA GLY A 13 -9.46 14.77 -11.20
C GLY A 13 -10.08 13.37 -11.07
N ASP A 14 -9.33 12.37 -10.60
CA ASP A 14 -9.87 11.04 -10.36
C ASP A 14 -10.93 11.05 -9.24
N LYS A 15 -12.08 10.40 -9.49
CA LYS A 15 -13.05 10.10 -8.44
C LYS A 15 -12.60 8.83 -7.71
N VAL A 16 -12.48 8.91 -6.39
CA VAL A 16 -12.09 7.79 -5.53
C VAL A 16 -13.26 7.35 -4.65
N LYS A 17 -13.35 6.05 -4.37
CA LYS A 17 -14.31 5.47 -3.41
C LYS A 17 -13.61 5.12 -2.11
N ALA A 18 -14.37 5.05 -1.01
CA ALA A 18 -13.86 4.48 0.23
C ALA A 18 -13.35 3.04 -0.02
N ASN A 19 -12.27 2.66 0.67
CA ASN A 19 -11.56 1.38 0.51
C ASN A 19 -10.83 1.17 -0.83
N GLN A 20 -10.79 2.18 -1.70
CA GLN A 20 -9.99 2.12 -2.92
C GLN A 20 -8.50 2.31 -2.61
N VAL A 21 -7.64 1.46 -3.18
CA VAL A 21 -6.18 1.66 -3.14
C VAL A 21 -5.83 2.89 -4.00
N ILE A 22 -5.21 3.89 -3.38
CA ILE A 22 -4.84 5.16 -4.02
C ILE A 22 -3.32 5.39 -4.11
N GLY A 23 -2.51 4.57 -3.43
CA GLY A 23 -1.06 4.65 -3.46
C GLY A 23 -0.40 3.64 -2.53
N LEU A 24 0.94 3.69 -2.46
CA LEU A 24 1.77 2.86 -1.59
C LEU A 24 2.48 3.74 -0.55
N GLN A 25 2.58 3.25 0.70
CA GLN A 25 3.37 3.89 1.76
C GLN A 25 4.82 4.09 1.32
N GLY A 26 5.49 5.10 1.86
CA GLY A 26 6.91 5.34 1.65
C GLY A 26 7.51 6.28 2.69
N SER A 27 8.58 6.97 2.31
CA SER A 27 9.23 8.03 3.11
C SER A 27 9.72 9.17 2.20
N THR A 28 8.95 9.54 1.18
CA THR A 28 9.34 10.63 0.27
C THR A 28 9.22 11.99 0.93
N GLY A 29 10.09 12.94 0.56
CA GLY A 29 10.08 14.30 1.09
C GLY A 29 10.74 14.39 2.46
N ARG A 30 10.23 15.28 3.33
CA ARG A 30 10.76 15.46 4.69
C ARG A 30 10.12 14.44 5.62
N SER A 31 10.78 13.30 5.78
CA SER A 31 10.32 12.19 6.63
C SER A 31 11.53 11.53 7.28
N THR A 32 11.40 11.12 8.55
CA THR A 32 12.46 10.45 9.32
C THR A 32 12.40 8.92 9.22
N GLY A 33 11.40 8.37 8.53
CA GLY A 33 11.20 6.93 8.39
C GLY A 33 9.91 6.63 7.65
N LYS A 34 9.68 5.38 7.27
CA LYS A 34 8.53 5.03 6.42
C LYS A 34 7.25 4.99 7.23
N HIS A 35 6.32 5.86 6.89
CA HIS A 35 5.02 6.01 7.55
C HIS A 35 4.05 6.69 6.59
N LEU A 36 2.76 6.61 6.90
CA LEU A 36 1.74 7.38 6.23
C LEU A 36 1.47 8.66 7.03
N HIS A 37 1.71 9.81 6.41
CA HIS A 37 1.16 11.07 6.94
C HIS A 37 -0.29 11.21 6.46
N PHE A 38 -1.22 11.14 7.41
CA PHE A 38 -2.65 11.26 7.18
C PHE A 38 -3.21 12.50 7.87
N GLU A 39 -4.01 13.26 7.15
CA GLU A 39 -4.56 14.52 7.62
C GLU A 39 -6.01 14.65 7.12
N VAL A 40 -6.88 15.26 7.92
CA VAL A 40 -8.24 15.58 7.50
C VAL A 40 -8.44 17.08 7.59
N ARG A 41 -9.05 17.67 6.56
CA ARG A 41 -9.29 19.11 6.50
C ARG A 41 -10.78 19.38 6.34
N ALA A 42 -11.34 20.28 7.15
CA ALA A 42 -12.78 20.55 7.19
C ALA A 42 -13.32 21.31 5.97
N LYS A 43 -12.47 22.10 5.29
CA LYS A 43 -12.82 22.88 4.09
C LYS A 43 -11.65 22.95 3.13
N CYS A 44 -11.94 23.01 1.83
CA CYS A 44 -10.99 23.50 0.84
C CYS A 44 -10.81 25.01 1.06
N SER A 45 -9.81 25.40 1.86
CA SER A 45 -9.44 26.80 1.98
C SER A 45 -8.84 27.32 0.67
N PRO A 46 -9.13 28.56 0.25
CA PRO A 46 -8.48 29.20 -0.89
C PRO A 46 -6.94 29.30 -0.76
N SER A 47 -6.42 29.22 0.46
CA SER A 47 -5.00 29.38 0.80
C SER A 47 -4.16 28.09 0.67
N GLY A 48 -4.53 27.15 -0.20
CA GLY A 48 -3.79 25.88 -0.34
C GLY A 48 -3.97 24.92 0.84
N GLY A 49 -4.96 25.18 1.70
CA GLY A 49 -5.41 24.25 2.73
C GLY A 49 -4.59 24.24 4.03
N PHE A 50 -3.69 25.19 4.28
CA PHE A 50 -3.04 25.32 5.58
C PHE A 50 -4.03 25.85 6.65
N GLY A 51 -4.02 25.27 7.85
CA GLY A 51 -4.71 25.80 9.03
C GLY A 51 -6.20 25.45 9.14
N ASN A 52 -6.69 24.47 8.37
CA ASN A 52 -8.08 23.97 8.46
C ASN A 52 -8.13 22.49 8.85
N ASP A 53 -7.08 22.06 9.52
CA ASP A 53 -6.81 20.67 9.85
C ASP A 53 -7.65 20.34 11.08
N ILE A 54 -8.38 19.24 11.02
CA ILE A 54 -9.19 18.74 12.13
C ILE A 54 -8.53 17.50 12.71
N ASN A 55 -8.88 17.19 13.96
CA ASN A 55 -8.38 15.99 14.63
C ASN A 55 -8.74 14.73 13.80
N PRO A 56 -7.76 14.03 13.21
CA PRO A 56 -8.03 12.88 12.36
C PRO A 56 -8.57 11.70 13.17
N ILE A 57 -8.26 11.61 14.47
CA ILE A 57 -8.75 10.52 15.34
C ILE A 57 -10.26 10.67 15.54
N GLU A 58 -10.72 11.87 15.90
CA GLU A 58 -12.16 12.15 16.06
C GLU A 58 -12.93 11.94 14.76
N TYR A 59 -12.34 12.32 13.62
CA TYR A 59 -12.92 12.04 12.31
C TYR A 59 -13.05 10.53 12.08
N LEU A 60 -11.99 9.76 12.33
CA LEU A 60 -12.00 8.31 12.17
C LEU A 60 -13.03 7.65 13.10
N ASP A 61 -13.09 8.02 14.37
CA ASP A 61 -14.07 7.46 15.32
C ASP A 61 -15.51 7.74 14.88
N LYS A 62 -15.78 8.93 14.34
CA LYS A 62 -17.11 9.29 13.84
C LYS A 62 -17.50 8.58 12.55
N HIS A 63 -16.55 8.38 11.65
CA HIS A 63 -16.81 7.90 10.28
C HIS A 63 -16.48 6.41 10.06
N TYR A 64 -15.74 5.78 10.97
CA TYR A 64 -15.30 4.39 10.88
C TYR A 64 -15.77 3.61 12.12
N LYS A 65 -16.96 3.01 12.04
CA LYS A 65 -17.48 2.15 13.11
C LYS A 65 -16.72 0.83 13.14
N LYS A 66 -16.10 0.49 14.28
CA LYS A 66 -15.32 -0.74 14.53
C LYS A 66 -16.05 -2.06 14.18
N GLU A 67 -17.38 -2.04 14.07
CA GLU A 67 -18.22 -3.24 13.89
C GLU A 67 -18.72 -3.46 12.46
N GLN A 68 -18.26 -2.70 11.47
CA GLN A 68 -18.49 -3.12 10.09
C GLN A 68 -17.71 -4.44 9.89
N PRO A 69 -18.36 -5.59 9.62
CA PRO A 69 -17.64 -6.76 9.18
C PRO A 69 -16.77 -6.29 8.02
N ILE A 70 -15.52 -6.76 7.93
CA ILE A 70 -14.62 -6.46 6.81
C ILE A 70 -15.41 -6.82 5.55
N ALA A 71 -16.07 -5.82 4.96
CA ALA A 71 -17.03 -6.05 3.90
C ALA A 71 -16.19 -6.61 2.78
N SER A 72 -16.48 -7.85 2.40
CA SER A 72 -15.95 -8.69 1.32
C SER A 72 -14.58 -8.28 0.76
N PRO A 73 -13.61 -9.22 0.63
CA PRO A 73 -12.24 -8.93 0.15
C PRO A 73 -12.29 -7.90 -0.98
N VAL A 74 -11.64 -6.77 -0.72
CA VAL A 74 -11.56 -5.57 -1.57
C VAL A 74 -11.69 -6.00 -3.02
N THR A 75 -12.86 -5.84 -3.64
CA THR A 75 -13.00 -6.17 -5.05
C THR A 75 -12.21 -5.09 -5.77
N PRO A 76 -11.05 -5.42 -6.36
CA PRO A 76 -10.24 -4.40 -6.98
C PRO A 76 -11.07 -3.84 -8.14
N ILE A 77 -10.96 -2.54 -8.37
CA ILE A 77 -11.52 -1.92 -9.58
C ILE A 77 -10.83 -2.66 -10.73
N LYS A 78 -11.56 -3.43 -11.55
CA LYS A 78 -11.00 -4.32 -12.60
C LYS A 78 -9.82 -3.68 -13.38
N ASN A 79 -9.93 -2.39 -13.71
CA ASN A 79 -8.90 -1.65 -14.45
C ASN A 79 -7.62 -1.36 -13.63
N LYS A 80 -7.71 -1.21 -12.31
CA LYS A 80 -6.55 -1.05 -11.41
C LYS A 80 -5.98 -2.39 -10.94
N GLU A 81 -6.82 -3.44 -10.91
CA GLU A 81 -6.37 -4.81 -10.69
C GLU A 81 -5.44 -5.24 -11.81
N GLU A 82 -5.81 -5.01 -13.06
CA GLU A 82 -4.98 -5.34 -14.21
C GLU A 82 -3.65 -4.58 -14.18
N GLU A 83 -3.65 -3.29 -13.85
CA GLU A 83 -2.40 -2.52 -13.71
C GLU A 83 -1.53 -3.02 -12.55
N PHE A 84 -2.14 -3.39 -11.43
CA PHE A 84 -1.45 -3.97 -10.28
C PHE A 84 -0.88 -5.35 -10.60
N MET A 85 -1.68 -6.24 -11.19
CA MET A 85 -1.27 -7.58 -11.63
C MET A 85 -0.15 -7.48 -12.67
N LYS A 86 -0.26 -6.55 -13.62
CA LYS A 86 0.78 -6.26 -14.60
C LYS A 86 2.07 -5.76 -13.93
N PHE A 87 1.96 -4.96 -12.87
CA PHE A 87 3.11 -4.49 -12.11
C PHE A 87 3.78 -5.60 -11.31
N ILE A 88 3.04 -6.39 -10.53
CA ILE A 88 3.62 -7.46 -9.69
C ILE A 88 4.22 -8.59 -10.53
N MET A 89 3.64 -8.86 -11.72
CA MET A 89 4.18 -9.85 -12.67
C MET A 89 5.37 -9.32 -13.49
N SER A 90 5.66 -8.01 -13.45
CA SER A 90 6.82 -7.42 -14.13
C SER A 90 8.14 -7.83 -13.46
N GLU A 91 9.25 -7.69 -14.18
CA GLU A 91 10.59 -7.93 -13.62
C GLU A 91 10.89 -7.07 -12.37
N GLN A 92 10.34 -5.86 -12.32
CA GLN A 92 10.46 -4.99 -11.14
C GLN A 92 9.67 -5.55 -9.94
N GLY A 93 8.46 -6.05 -10.16
CA GLY A 93 7.63 -6.67 -9.13
C GLY A 93 8.24 -7.96 -8.59
N LYS A 94 8.82 -8.79 -9.47
CA LYS A 94 9.57 -9.99 -9.10
C LYS A 94 10.86 -9.67 -8.33
N SER A 95 11.63 -8.68 -8.77
CA SER A 95 12.82 -8.21 -8.05
C SER A 95 12.47 -7.78 -6.63
N TYR A 96 11.37 -7.03 -6.49
CA TYR A 96 10.87 -6.66 -5.18
C TYR A 96 10.51 -7.91 -4.36
N ALA A 97 9.65 -8.80 -4.84
CA ALA A 97 9.29 -10.01 -4.10
C ALA A 97 10.52 -10.84 -3.65
N LYS A 98 11.57 -10.94 -4.48
CA LYS A 98 12.85 -11.58 -4.12
C LYS A 98 13.60 -10.84 -3.00
N GLU A 99 13.69 -9.52 -3.06
CA GLU A 99 14.26 -8.69 -1.97
C GLU A 99 13.51 -8.90 -0.64
N ALA A 100 12.18 -9.00 -0.69
CA ALA A 100 11.36 -9.28 0.48
C ALA A 100 11.64 -10.65 1.08
N ILE A 101 11.68 -11.68 0.23
CA ILE A 101 11.97 -13.05 0.65
C ILE A 101 13.34 -13.11 1.34
N ASN A 102 14.35 -12.46 0.77
CA ASN A 102 15.69 -12.36 1.37
C ASN A 102 15.64 -11.64 2.73
N SER A 103 14.93 -10.52 2.83
CA SER A 103 14.76 -9.76 4.08
C SER A 103 14.05 -10.57 5.17
N LEU A 104 12.97 -11.28 4.83
CA LEU A 104 12.21 -12.12 5.76
C LEU A 104 12.98 -13.37 6.18
N SER A 105 13.70 -13.98 5.23
CA SER A 105 14.60 -15.12 5.47
C SER A 105 15.68 -14.76 6.48
N LYS A 106 16.39 -13.63 6.30
CA LYS A 106 17.40 -13.14 7.25
C LYS A 106 16.86 -12.93 8.67
N LYS A 107 15.58 -12.57 8.79
CA LYS A 107 14.91 -12.35 10.09
C LYS A 107 14.25 -13.60 10.66
N GLY A 108 14.35 -14.75 9.98
CA GLY A 108 13.76 -16.02 10.42
C GLY A 108 12.24 -16.07 10.36
N TYR A 109 11.60 -15.17 9.59
CA TYR A 109 10.13 -15.09 9.49
C TYR A 109 9.54 -15.93 8.36
N LEU A 110 10.38 -16.55 7.53
CA LEU A 110 9.95 -17.28 6.34
C LEU A 110 10.45 -18.73 6.39
N ASN A 111 9.51 -19.67 6.34
CA ASN A 111 9.81 -21.09 6.18
C ASN A 111 10.12 -21.39 4.71
N SER A 112 11.18 -22.15 4.45
CA SER A 112 11.61 -22.57 3.10
C SER A 112 11.72 -21.42 2.07
N PRO A 113 12.64 -20.46 2.25
CA PRO A 113 12.78 -19.30 1.34
C PRO A 113 12.92 -19.65 -0.14
N SER A 114 13.60 -20.76 -0.47
CA SER A 114 13.74 -21.25 -1.84
C SER A 114 12.43 -21.62 -2.52
N ASP A 115 11.43 -22.07 -1.76
CA ASP A 115 10.13 -22.44 -2.30
C ASP A 115 9.32 -21.19 -2.63
N TRP A 116 9.48 -20.12 -1.84
CA TRP A 116 8.88 -18.81 -2.12
C TRP A 116 9.50 -18.15 -3.35
N GLU A 117 10.81 -18.28 -3.55
CA GLU A 117 11.49 -17.76 -4.74
C GLU A 117 10.98 -18.45 -6.02
N LYS A 118 10.83 -19.77 -6.01
CA LYS A 118 10.24 -20.53 -7.14
C LYS A 118 8.82 -20.07 -7.46
N ARG A 119 7.99 -19.87 -6.44
CA ARG A 119 6.60 -19.38 -6.61
C ARG A 119 6.55 -17.96 -7.19
N VAL A 120 7.52 -17.11 -6.84
CA VAL A 120 7.68 -15.77 -7.44
C VAL A 120 8.07 -15.88 -8.92
N GLU A 121 9.01 -16.76 -9.26
CA GLU A 121 9.46 -16.95 -10.64
C GLU A 121 8.37 -17.52 -11.55
N ASN A 122 7.61 -18.50 -11.04
CA ASN A 122 6.48 -19.10 -11.74
C ASN A 122 5.23 -18.19 -11.78
N GLY A 123 5.22 -17.11 -10.99
CA GLY A 123 4.09 -16.20 -10.86
C GLY A 123 2.89 -16.76 -10.08
N GLU A 124 3.03 -17.95 -9.49
CA GLU A 124 2.01 -18.64 -8.70
C GLU A 124 1.62 -17.82 -7.45
N ILE A 125 2.61 -17.19 -6.80
CA ILE A 125 2.38 -16.40 -5.59
C ILE A 125 1.41 -15.23 -5.81
N TYR A 126 1.38 -14.69 -7.03
CA TYR A 126 0.54 -13.56 -7.40
C TYR A 126 -0.91 -13.96 -7.65
N GLN A 127 -1.14 -15.21 -8.08
CA GLN A 127 -2.46 -15.74 -8.38
C GLN A 127 -3.09 -16.39 -7.15
N GLU A 128 -2.32 -17.16 -6.40
CA GLU A 128 -2.82 -17.95 -5.28
C GLU A 128 -2.91 -17.15 -3.98
N LEU A 129 -1.96 -16.23 -3.75
CA LEU A 129 -1.84 -15.50 -2.50
C LEU A 129 -1.59 -13.98 -2.71
N PRO A 130 -2.55 -13.23 -3.29
CA PRO A 130 -2.40 -11.79 -3.55
C PRO A 130 -2.04 -10.97 -2.29
N TRP A 131 -2.57 -11.36 -1.12
CA TRP A 131 -2.27 -10.69 0.15
C TRP A 131 -0.83 -10.91 0.63
N MET A 132 -0.26 -12.08 0.38
CA MET A 132 1.12 -12.38 0.73
C MET A 132 2.07 -11.58 -0.17
N THR A 133 1.69 -11.40 -1.44
CA THR A 133 2.40 -10.50 -2.35
C THR A 133 2.45 -9.07 -1.79
N LEU A 134 1.34 -8.54 -1.26
CA LEU A 134 1.32 -7.22 -0.64
C LEU A 134 2.27 -7.13 0.55
N LEU A 135 2.25 -8.13 1.45
CA LEU A 135 3.13 -8.16 2.62
C LEU A 135 4.61 -8.22 2.24
N LEU A 136 4.94 -8.99 1.20
CA LEU A 136 6.30 -9.05 0.67
C LEU A 136 6.73 -7.70 0.09
N LEU A 137 5.91 -7.10 -0.77
CA LEU A 137 6.21 -5.79 -1.39
C LEU A 137 6.34 -4.67 -0.35
N ASP A 138 5.45 -4.66 0.65
CA ASP A 138 5.42 -3.66 1.73
C ASP A 138 6.70 -3.71 2.59
N ARG A 139 7.20 -4.92 2.91
CA ARG A 139 8.44 -5.10 3.69
C ARG A 139 9.70 -4.56 3.01
N ILE A 140 9.75 -4.46 1.69
CA ILE A 140 10.90 -3.84 0.98
C ILE A 140 10.81 -2.33 1.04
N SER A 141 9.58 -1.82 0.94
CA SER A 141 9.28 -0.45 1.33
C SER A 141 9.35 -0.26 2.84
N ASP A 142 10.12 -1.05 3.58
CA ASP A 142 10.50 -0.81 4.98
C ASP A 142 12.04 -0.70 5.13
N HIS A 143 12.84 -1.42 4.32
CA HIS A 143 14.32 -1.53 4.44
C HIS A 143 15.14 -0.86 3.31
N ARG A 144 14.84 0.40 2.95
CA ARG A 144 15.71 1.19 2.05
C ARG A 144 16.04 2.51 2.73
N GLU A 145 17.11 2.47 3.51
CA GLU A 145 17.99 3.61 3.84
C GLU A 145 19.28 3.45 3.03
#